data_AF-A0A2M8EQI0-F1
#
_entry.id   AF-A0A2M8EQI0-F1
#
_cell.length_a   1.000
_cell.length_b   1.000
_cell.length_c   1.000
_cell.angle_alpha   90.00
_cell.angle_beta   90.00
_cell.angle_gamma   90.00
#
_symmetry.space_group_name_H-M   'P 1'
#
loop_
_entity.id
_entity.type
_entity.pdbx_description
1 polymer ?
#
loop_
_entity_poly.entity_id
_entity_poly.type
_entity_poly.pdbx_seq_one_letter_code
_entity_poly.pdbx_strand_id
1 'polypeptide(L)'
;ILNPLNRLQAFLNLFLNPFIDRFPHIPWYYDLTYGIRYWLPILATIATIIFLFKTKESKLNPYKVWLVGLILSIFLVSTIFVFNGIIGHEQQEFALRLLQCFYVSSLPILAILIFRPKSKLEKPYLQFTVLAFFSFLLTISWYFSYPQYNIKYPFFAPSVSAVDIYTVNYMHERAGGEPYIVLSNQMTSAAALQELGFLMYHTIEGEEVLWYALPTGGDLYQRFTRVLAEPENADEILNYISEQTGVKRIYIVLHMYWPWDIDVLKNLNQGSNTELHINNEIYLFEYIYED
;
A
#
# COMPACT_ATOMS: atom_id res chain seq x y z
N ILE A 1 -11.03 -21.27 0.11
CA ILE A 1 -12.13 -20.57 0.82
C ILE A 1 -11.92 -20.82 2.31
N LEU A 2 -11.67 -19.78 3.09
CA LEU A 2 -11.42 -19.89 4.53
C LEU A 2 -12.72 -19.72 5.33
N ASN A 3 -12.78 -20.27 6.54
CA ASN A 3 -13.91 -20.04 7.45
C ASN A 3 -13.91 -18.56 7.89
N PRO A 4 -14.95 -17.76 7.55
CA PRO A 4 -14.95 -16.33 7.78
C PRO A 4 -14.92 -15.96 9.27
N LEU A 5 -15.45 -16.83 10.14
CA LEU A 5 -15.49 -16.58 11.58
C LEU A 5 -14.10 -16.59 12.22
N ASN A 6 -13.18 -17.38 11.67
CA ASN A 6 -11.79 -17.44 12.16
C ASN A 6 -10.98 -16.19 11.82
N ARG A 7 -11.48 -15.36 10.87
CA ARG A 7 -10.85 -14.11 10.44
C ARG A 7 -11.72 -12.89 10.75
N LEU A 8 -12.64 -13.00 11.72
CA LEU A 8 -13.48 -11.89 12.14
C LEU A 8 -12.65 -10.68 12.59
N GLN A 9 -11.49 -10.92 13.20
CA GLN A 9 -10.58 -9.84 13.60
C GLN A 9 -10.08 -9.03 12.40
N ALA A 10 -9.86 -9.65 11.24
CA ALA A 10 -9.44 -8.92 10.04
C ALA A 10 -10.49 -7.90 9.61
N PHE A 11 -11.78 -8.27 9.68
CA PHE A 11 -12.88 -7.34 9.42
C PHE A 11 -12.95 -6.21 10.46
N LEU A 12 -12.86 -6.55 11.75
CA LEU A 12 -12.91 -5.56 12.83
C LEU A 12 -11.74 -4.57 12.77
N ASN A 13 -10.55 -5.05 12.37
CA ASN A 13 -9.35 -4.23 12.24
C ASN A 13 -9.50 -3.11 11.20
N LEU A 14 -10.37 -3.27 10.20
CA LEU A 14 -10.66 -2.21 9.22
C LEU A 14 -11.23 -0.94 9.86
N PHE A 15 -11.89 -1.08 11.02
CA PHE A 15 -12.52 0.02 11.76
C PHE A 15 -11.65 0.52 12.91
N LEU A 16 -10.38 0.11 12.99
CA LEU A 16 -9.45 0.71 13.93
C LEU A 16 -8.94 2.04 13.35
N ASN A 17 -8.66 3.00 14.23
CA ASN A 17 -8.10 4.28 13.81
C ASN A 17 -6.58 4.13 13.60
N PRO A 18 -6.07 4.22 12.36
CA PRO A 18 -4.65 4.04 12.08
C PRO A 18 -3.79 5.21 12.60
N PHE A 19 -4.41 6.30 13.07
CA PHE A 19 -3.71 7.50 13.54
C PHE A 19 -3.61 7.57 15.07
N ILE A 20 -3.92 6.49 15.79
CA ILE A 20 -3.84 6.46 17.26
C ILE A 20 -2.39 6.55 17.75
N ASP A 21 -1.43 6.06 16.98
CA ASP A 21 -0.02 6.10 17.39
C ASP A 21 0.47 7.55 17.55
N ARG A 22 0.95 7.85 18.76
CA ARG A 22 1.42 9.18 19.19
C ARG A 22 2.94 9.27 19.22
N PHE A 23 3.60 8.39 18.49
CA PHE A 23 5.06 8.33 18.43
C PHE A 23 5.52 8.79 17.04
N PRO A 24 6.35 9.85 16.96
CA PRO A 24 6.78 10.76 18.02
C PRO A 24 5.67 11.69 18.52
N HIS A 25 5.87 12.36 19.67
CA HIS A 25 4.91 13.34 20.20
C HIS A 25 4.63 14.45 19.17
N ILE A 26 3.39 14.51 18.69
CA ILE A 26 2.94 15.57 17.80
C ILE A 26 2.08 16.61 18.52
N PRO A 27 2.09 17.87 18.06
CA PRO A 27 1.18 18.89 18.59
C PRO A 27 -0.30 18.48 18.47
N TRP A 28 -1.10 18.84 19.47
CA TRP A 28 -2.51 18.44 19.57
C TRP A 28 -3.38 18.83 18.37
N TYR A 29 -3.03 19.92 17.67
CA TYR A 29 -3.77 20.37 16.49
C TYR A 29 -3.57 19.44 15.29
N TYR A 30 -2.41 18.78 15.16
CA TYR A 30 -2.24 17.70 14.18
C TYR A 30 -3.12 16.51 14.53
N ASP A 31 -3.14 16.08 15.79
CA ASP A 31 -4.05 15.00 16.24
C ASP A 31 -5.52 15.34 15.95
N LEU A 32 -5.92 16.60 16.16
CA LEU A 32 -7.28 17.05 15.82
C LEU A 32 -7.56 16.94 14.32
N THR A 33 -6.65 17.37 13.45
CA THR A 33 -6.85 17.30 11.98
C THR A 33 -6.98 15.86 11.48
N TYR A 34 -6.14 14.93 11.99
CA TYR A 34 -6.22 13.51 11.66
C TYR A 34 -7.44 12.83 12.31
N GLY A 35 -7.84 13.28 13.49
CA GLY A 35 -9.09 12.89 14.12
C GLY A 35 -10.31 13.28 13.27
N ILE A 36 -10.34 14.50 12.74
CA ILE A 36 -11.38 14.95 11.81
C ILE A 36 -11.38 14.07 10.56
N ARG A 37 -10.21 13.83 9.94
CA ARG A 37 -10.06 12.94 8.77
C ARG A 37 -10.69 11.57 9.01
N TYR A 38 -10.46 10.99 10.19
CA TYR A 38 -10.94 9.65 10.52
C TYR A 38 -12.42 9.61 10.92
N TRP A 39 -12.85 10.48 11.84
CA TRP A 39 -14.19 10.42 12.42
C TRP A 39 -15.27 11.04 11.54
N LEU A 40 -14.96 12.06 10.74
CA LEU A 40 -15.94 12.74 9.88
C LEU A 40 -16.68 11.76 8.93
N PRO A 41 -16.01 10.89 8.14
CA PRO A 41 -16.71 9.94 7.28
C PRO A 41 -17.56 8.93 8.06
N ILE A 42 -17.10 8.50 9.25
CA ILE A 42 -17.85 7.58 10.11
C ILE A 42 -19.15 8.24 10.60
N LEU A 43 -19.05 9.45 11.16
CA LEU A 43 -20.21 10.19 11.67
C LEU A 43 -21.21 10.54 10.55
N ALA A 44 -20.71 10.94 9.37
CA ALA A 44 -21.52 11.18 8.18
C ALA A 44 -22.29 9.92 7.75
N THR A 45 -21.63 8.77 7.79
CA THR A 45 -22.22 7.48 7.44
C THR A 45 -23.27 7.05 8.46
N ILE A 46 -22.99 7.19 9.77
CA ILE A 46 -23.97 6.93 10.83
C ILE A 46 -25.21 7.82 10.67
N ALA A 47 -25.04 9.12 10.44
CA ALA A 47 -26.15 10.04 10.21
C ALA A 47 -26.99 9.63 8.99
N THR A 48 -26.32 9.21 7.91
CA THR A 48 -26.96 8.70 6.69
C THR A 48 -27.78 7.44 6.96
N ILE A 49 -27.21 6.46 7.67
CA ILE A 49 -27.90 5.22 8.06
C ILE A 49 -29.13 5.55 8.91
N ILE A 50 -28.98 6.36 9.96
CA ILE A 50 -30.10 6.76 10.83
C ILE A 50 -31.22 7.42 10.01
N PHE A 51 -30.88 8.33 9.09
CA PHE A 51 -31.85 8.99 8.22
C PHE A 51 -32.58 7.99 7.32
N LEU A 52 -31.86 7.10 6.66
CA LEU A 52 -32.43 6.11 5.74
C LEU A 52 -33.38 5.12 6.45
N PHE A 53 -33.03 4.68 7.66
CA PHE A 53 -33.88 3.76 8.40
C PHE A 53 -35.07 4.46 9.10
N LYS A 54 -34.98 5.77 9.36
CA LYS A 54 -36.11 6.56 9.87
C LYS A 54 -37.07 7.04 8.79
N THR A 55 -36.57 7.30 7.58
CA THR A 55 -37.41 7.75 6.46
C THR A 55 -38.24 6.59 5.88
N LYS A 56 -39.53 6.87 5.65
CA LYS A 56 -40.47 5.93 5.01
C LYS A 56 -40.49 6.04 3.48
N GLU A 57 -39.56 6.80 2.90
CA GLU A 57 -39.48 7.00 1.45
C GLU A 57 -38.98 5.72 0.75
N SER A 58 -39.90 5.01 0.11
CA SER A 58 -39.60 3.76 -0.63
C SER A 58 -38.59 3.97 -1.76
N LYS A 59 -38.50 5.18 -2.32
CA LYS A 59 -37.52 5.55 -3.36
C LYS A 59 -36.06 5.39 -2.89
N LEU A 60 -35.82 5.40 -1.58
CA LEU A 60 -34.48 5.23 -1.00
C LEU A 60 -34.16 3.76 -0.66
N ASN A 61 -35.08 2.83 -0.88
CA ASN A 61 -34.85 1.40 -0.62
C ASN A 61 -33.68 0.81 -1.43
N PRO A 62 -33.48 1.13 -2.73
CA PRO A 62 -32.31 0.66 -3.48
C PRO A 62 -30.99 1.06 -2.81
N TYR A 63 -30.95 2.27 -2.23
CA TYR A 63 -29.78 2.77 -1.53
C TYR A 63 -29.52 2.03 -0.21
N LYS A 64 -30.57 1.60 0.51
CA LYS A 64 -30.43 0.73 1.69
C LYS A 64 -29.84 -0.62 1.32
N VAL A 65 -30.35 -1.23 0.25
CA VAL A 65 -29.84 -2.51 -0.28
C VAL A 65 -28.39 -2.36 -0.70
N TRP A 66 -28.03 -1.26 -1.37
CA TRP A 66 -26.65 -0.95 -1.72
C TRP A 66 -25.72 -0.87 -0.51
N LEU A 67 -26.09 -0.16 0.55
CA LEU A 67 -25.26 -0.08 1.78
C LEU A 67 -25.08 -1.45 2.45
N VAL A 68 -26.15 -2.24 2.55
CA VAL A 68 -26.08 -3.60 3.11
C VAL A 68 -25.20 -4.50 2.24
N GLY A 69 -25.35 -4.40 0.91
CA GLY A 69 -24.50 -5.10 -0.05
C GLY A 69 -23.03 -4.73 0.11
N LEU A 70 -22.70 -3.45 0.26
CA LEU A 70 -21.33 -2.99 0.50
C LEU A 70 -20.76 -3.53 1.82
N ILE A 71 -21.50 -3.49 2.93
CA ILE A 71 -21.04 -4.06 4.21
C ILE A 71 -20.76 -5.55 4.06
N LEU A 72 -21.66 -6.28 3.38
CA LEU A 72 -21.47 -7.70 3.09
C LEU A 72 -20.23 -7.92 2.22
N SER A 73 -20.02 -7.13 1.17
CA SER A 73 -18.82 -7.20 0.33
C SER A 73 -17.55 -6.93 1.13
N ILE A 74 -17.51 -5.92 1.99
CA ILE A 74 -16.37 -5.63 2.87
C ILE A 74 -16.07 -6.85 3.74
N PHE A 75 -17.09 -7.41 4.40
CA PHE A 75 -16.96 -8.59 5.25
C PHE A 75 -16.41 -9.80 4.49
N LEU A 76 -16.97 -10.11 3.32
CA LEU A 76 -16.55 -11.25 2.51
C LEU A 76 -15.10 -11.07 2.03
N VAL A 77 -14.76 -9.89 1.50
CA VAL A 77 -13.40 -9.59 1.02
C VAL A 77 -12.38 -9.65 2.15
N SER A 78 -12.68 -9.12 3.34
CA SER A 78 -11.74 -9.12 4.46
C SER A 78 -11.51 -10.50 5.10
N THR A 79 -12.48 -11.42 4.98
CA THR A 79 -12.46 -12.70 5.73
C THR A 79 -12.28 -13.94 4.86
N ILE A 80 -12.81 -13.95 3.63
CA ILE A 80 -12.87 -15.15 2.78
C ILE A 80 -11.82 -15.13 1.68
N PHE A 81 -11.62 -13.98 1.05
CA PHE A 81 -10.76 -13.86 -0.13
C PHE A 81 -9.28 -13.77 0.26
N VAL A 82 -8.44 -14.41 -0.56
CA VAL A 82 -6.98 -14.29 -0.54
C VAL A 82 -6.58 -14.06 -2.00
N PHE A 83 -5.87 -12.97 -2.25
CA PHE A 83 -5.45 -12.56 -3.58
C PHE A 83 -4.03 -13.09 -3.84
N ASN A 84 -3.91 -14.12 -4.67
CA ASN A 84 -2.60 -14.64 -5.05
C ASN A 84 -1.78 -13.55 -5.76
N GLY A 85 -0.48 -13.50 -5.52
CA GLY A 85 0.42 -12.48 -6.09
C GLY A 85 0.52 -11.17 -5.31
N ILE A 86 -0.14 -11.05 -4.16
CA ILE A 86 -0.07 -9.86 -3.29
C ILE A 86 0.44 -10.27 -1.91
N ILE A 87 1.38 -9.49 -1.36
CA ILE A 87 1.94 -9.75 -0.02
C ILE A 87 0.89 -9.68 1.07
N GLY A 88 1.10 -10.47 2.13
CA GLY A 88 0.10 -10.71 3.16
C GLY A 88 -0.46 -9.46 3.82
N HIS A 89 0.36 -8.45 4.08
CA HIS A 89 -0.08 -7.20 4.72
C HIS A 89 -0.84 -6.26 3.79
N GLU A 90 -0.70 -6.38 2.46
CA GLU A 90 -1.44 -5.57 1.47
C GLU A 90 -2.82 -6.15 1.13
N GLN A 91 -3.11 -7.40 1.53
CA GLN A 91 -4.39 -8.08 1.23
C GLN A 91 -5.62 -7.31 1.72
N GLN A 92 -5.51 -6.62 2.87
CA GLN A 92 -6.62 -5.89 3.46
C GLN A 92 -6.92 -4.56 2.76
N GLU A 93 -6.03 -4.07 1.90
CA GLU A 93 -6.23 -2.82 1.15
C GLU A 93 -7.47 -2.88 0.25
N PHE A 94 -7.83 -4.06 -0.27
CA PHE A 94 -9.04 -4.24 -1.07
C PHE A 94 -10.32 -4.03 -0.23
N ALA A 95 -10.35 -4.60 0.98
CA ALA A 95 -11.47 -4.40 1.89
C ALA A 95 -11.52 -2.96 2.41
N LEU A 96 -10.36 -2.33 2.65
CA LEU A 96 -10.26 -0.94 3.04
C LEU A 96 -10.79 0.01 1.96
N ARG A 97 -10.48 -0.25 0.68
CA ARG A 97 -11.04 0.52 -0.45
C ARG A 97 -12.57 0.38 -0.53
N LEU A 98 -13.12 -0.80 -0.29
CA LEU A 98 -14.57 -0.98 -0.20
C LEU A 98 -15.18 -0.22 0.99
N LEU A 99 -14.49 -0.17 2.14
CA LEU A 99 -14.90 0.64 3.28
C LEU A 99 -14.86 2.14 2.96
N GLN A 100 -13.87 2.60 2.21
CA GLN A 100 -13.82 3.99 1.71
C GLN A 100 -14.99 4.27 0.75
N CYS A 101 -15.30 3.35 -0.18
CA CYS A 101 -16.48 3.46 -1.03
C CYS A 101 -17.78 3.51 -0.22
N PHE A 102 -17.88 2.75 0.88
CA PHE A 102 -19.00 2.80 1.80
C PHE A 102 -19.14 4.19 2.44
N TYR A 103 -18.05 4.80 2.90
CA TYR A 103 -18.07 6.18 3.41
C TYR A 103 -18.44 7.21 2.34
N VAL A 104 -17.82 7.14 1.15
CA VAL A 104 -18.11 8.06 0.03
C VAL A 104 -19.55 7.93 -0.43
N SER A 105 -20.10 6.70 -0.43
CA SER A 105 -21.48 6.48 -0.85
C SER A 105 -22.46 7.30 -0.03
N SER A 106 -22.18 7.58 1.25
CA SER A 106 -23.05 8.35 2.15
C SER A 106 -23.27 9.82 1.74
N LEU A 107 -22.38 10.39 0.93
CA LEU A 107 -22.37 11.83 0.62
C LEU A 107 -23.65 12.36 -0.05
N PRO A 108 -24.27 11.70 -1.06
CA PRO A 108 -25.49 12.19 -1.68
C PRO A 108 -26.67 12.25 -0.70
N ILE A 109 -26.79 11.27 0.19
CA ILE A 109 -27.86 11.26 1.22
C ILE A 109 -27.59 12.32 2.28
N LEU A 110 -26.33 12.50 2.67
CA LEU A 110 -25.94 13.57 3.57
C LEU A 110 -26.29 14.95 2.98
N ALA A 111 -26.05 15.16 1.68
CA ALA A 111 -26.44 16.38 0.98
C ALA A 111 -27.96 16.59 1.03
N ILE A 112 -28.77 15.54 0.77
CA ILE A 112 -30.22 15.63 0.95
C ILE A 112 -30.56 16.04 2.39
N LEU A 113 -29.94 15.43 3.41
CA LEU A 113 -30.21 15.75 4.80
C LEU A 113 -29.88 17.21 5.16
N ILE A 114 -28.77 17.74 4.66
CA ILE A 114 -28.32 19.11 4.90
C ILE A 114 -29.23 20.12 4.20
N PHE A 115 -29.61 19.86 2.95
CA PHE A 115 -30.32 20.84 2.10
C PHE A 115 -31.85 20.67 2.05
N ARG A 116 -32.40 19.56 2.57
CA ARG A 116 -33.85 19.34 2.66
C ARG A 116 -34.62 20.25 3.62
N PRO A 117 -34.10 20.71 4.78
CA PRO A 117 -34.88 21.56 5.68
C PRO A 117 -35.01 22.98 5.10
N LYS A 118 -36.00 23.16 4.22
CA LYS A 118 -36.32 24.44 3.56
C LYS A 118 -36.60 25.57 4.55
N SER A 119 -37.14 25.28 5.74
CA SER A 119 -37.63 26.30 6.69
C SER A 119 -36.64 26.76 7.75
N LYS A 120 -35.49 26.09 7.94
CA LYS A 120 -34.53 26.42 9.02
C LYS A 120 -33.30 27.17 8.53
N LEU A 121 -32.91 26.99 7.26
CA LEU A 121 -31.76 27.62 6.62
C LEU A 121 -32.12 28.92 5.88
N GLU A 122 -33.30 29.50 6.10
CA GLU A 122 -33.70 30.74 5.39
C GLU A 122 -32.90 31.96 5.84
N LYS A 123 -32.29 31.91 7.03
CA LYS A 123 -31.52 33.03 7.57
C LYS A 123 -30.15 33.10 6.88
N PRO A 124 -29.77 34.24 6.27
CA PRO A 124 -28.55 34.36 5.45
C PRO A 124 -27.28 34.09 6.25
N TYR A 125 -27.25 34.48 7.54
CA TYR A 125 -26.10 34.18 8.40
C TYR A 125 -25.91 32.67 8.62
N LEU A 126 -27.00 31.89 8.70
CA LEU A 126 -26.90 30.44 8.90
C LEU A 126 -26.44 29.75 7.61
N GLN A 127 -26.90 30.22 6.45
CA GLN A 127 -26.39 29.77 5.15
C GLN A 127 -24.90 30.04 5.01
N PHE A 128 -24.47 31.27 5.33
CA PHE A 128 -23.07 31.64 5.32
C PHE A 128 -22.24 30.76 6.26
N THR A 129 -22.68 30.55 7.51
CA THR A 129 -21.99 29.69 8.47
C THR A 129 -21.87 28.25 7.97
N VAL A 130 -22.94 27.67 7.40
CA VAL A 130 -22.92 26.31 6.84
C VAL A 130 -21.97 26.22 5.65
N LEU A 131 -22.03 27.17 4.72
CA LEU A 131 -21.13 27.22 3.56
C LEU A 131 -19.66 27.39 3.97
N ALA A 132 -19.38 28.28 4.92
CA ALA A 132 -18.04 28.47 5.46
C ALA A 132 -17.51 27.20 6.14
N PHE A 133 -18.34 26.51 6.92
CA PHE A 133 -17.99 25.25 7.55
C PHE A 133 -17.67 24.16 6.53
N PHE A 134 -18.51 23.95 5.51
CA PHE A 134 -18.23 22.96 4.46
C PHE A 134 -17.03 23.33 3.59
N SER A 135 -16.82 24.63 3.32
CA SER A 135 -15.63 25.10 2.60
C SER A 135 -14.37 24.76 3.38
N PHE A 136 -14.35 25.00 4.70
CA PHE A 136 -13.26 24.61 5.58
C PHE A 136 -13.01 23.10 5.59
N LEU A 137 -14.07 22.29 5.69
CA LEU A 137 -13.95 20.82 5.62
C LEU A 137 -13.41 20.34 4.26
N LEU A 138 -13.82 20.97 3.16
CA LEU A 138 -13.31 20.66 1.82
C LEU A 138 -11.81 20.99 1.71
N THR A 139 -11.35 22.10 2.29
CA THR A 139 -9.91 22.42 2.34
C THR A 139 -9.12 21.37 3.11
N ILE A 140 -9.63 20.90 4.26
CA ILE A 140 -9.01 19.80 5.02
C ILE A 140 -9.00 18.50 4.20
N SER A 141 -10.11 18.17 3.54
CA SER A 141 -10.20 16.98 2.69
C SER A 141 -9.22 17.04 1.52
N TRP A 142 -9.07 18.20 0.90
CA TRP A 142 -8.12 18.43 -0.18
C TRP A 142 -6.67 18.25 0.29
N TYR A 143 -6.31 18.82 1.45
CA TYR A 143 -5.00 18.60 2.07
C TYR A 143 -4.68 17.10 2.23
N PHE A 144 -5.64 16.30 2.73
CA PHE A 144 -5.46 14.87 2.92
C PHE A 144 -5.59 14.01 1.65
N SER A 145 -5.91 14.61 0.51
CA SER A 145 -5.95 13.91 -0.79
C SER A 145 -4.54 13.70 -1.37
N TYR A 146 -3.52 14.41 -0.87
CA TYR A 146 -2.13 14.24 -1.27
C TYR A 146 -1.40 13.25 -0.37
N PRO A 147 -0.42 12.49 -0.91
CA PRO A 147 0.54 11.73 -0.12
C PRO A 147 1.13 12.61 0.97
N GLN A 148 1.15 12.10 2.20
CA GLN A 148 1.63 12.84 3.36
C GLN A 148 3.01 12.33 3.73
N TYR A 149 3.98 13.23 3.79
CA TYR A 149 5.27 12.98 4.42
C TYR A 149 5.45 14.01 5.54
N ASN A 150 5.00 13.64 6.73
CA ASN A 150 5.09 14.50 7.90
C ASN A 150 5.29 13.66 9.17
N ILE A 151 5.51 14.34 10.29
CA ILE A 151 5.82 13.73 11.59
C ILE A 151 4.73 12.72 12.03
N LYS A 152 3.46 12.93 11.68
CA LYS A 152 2.34 12.05 12.05
C LYS A 152 2.13 10.90 11.08
N TYR A 153 2.51 11.07 9.82
CA TYR A 153 2.38 10.06 8.79
C TYR A 153 3.62 10.12 7.89
N PRO A 154 4.71 9.42 8.25
CA PRO A 154 5.95 9.40 7.48
C PRO A 154 5.82 8.42 6.31
N PHE A 155 4.72 8.48 5.56
CA PHE A 155 4.50 7.57 4.45
C PHE A 155 5.19 8.12 3.21
N PHE A 156 6.27 7.45 2.83
CA PHE A 156 6.88 7.68 1.55
C PHE A 156 6.08 6.90 0.50
N ALA A 157 5.63 7.58 -0.56
CA ALA A 157 5.00 6.96 -1.72
C ALA A 157 5.99 7.06 -2.89
N PRO A 158 7.05 6.22 -2.91
CA PRO A 158 8.02 6.26 -3.98
C PRO A 158 7.33 6.07 -5.32
N SER A 159 7.84 6.78 -6.33
CA SER A 159 7.58 6.48 -7.73
C SER A 159 8.90 6.05 -8.37
N VAL A 160 8.82 5.39 -9.53
CA VAL A 160 10.01 5.10 -10.34
C VAL A 160 10.80 6.37 -10.57
N SER A 161 12.07 6.36 -10.19
CA SER A 161 13.00 7.48 -10.30
C SER A 161 13.96 7.30 -11.47
N ALA A 162 14.69 8.36 -11.82
CA ALA A 162 15.79 8.26 -12.78
C ALA A 162 16.92 7.33 -12.29
N VAL A 163 17.08 7.18 -10.97
CA VAL A 163 18.10 6.30 -10.38
C VAL A 163 17.70 4.83 -10.53
N ASP A 164 16.40 4.51 -10.42
CA ASP A 164 15.88 3.16 -10.72
C ASP A 164 16.18 2.77 -12.18
N ILE A 165 15.84 3.65 -13.12
CA ILE A 165 16.07 3.45 -14.56
C ILE A 165 17.57 3.25 -14.85
N TYR A 166 18.41 4.13 -14.30
CA TYR A 166 19.86 4.01 -14.45
C TYR A 166 20.38 2.67 -13.90
N THR A 167 19.92 2.26 -12.71
CA THR A 167 20.38 1.04 -12.05
C THR A 167 19.99 -0.21 -12.84
N VAL A 168 18.77 -0.23 -13.39
CA VAL A 168 18.29 -1.30 -14.29
C VAL A 168 19.18 -1.42 -15.52
N ASN A 169 19.42 -0.30 -16.21
CA ASN A 169 20.24 -0.28 -17.42
C ASN A 169 21.69 -0.68 -17.11
N TYR A 170 22.24 -0.19 -16.00
CA TYR A 170 23.57 -0.57 -15.53
C TYR A 170 23.69 -2.08 -15.31
N MET A 171 22.77 -2.70 -14.56
CA MET A 171 22.81 -4.15 -14.30
C MET A 171 22.66 -4.96 -15.59
N HIS A 172 21.81 -4.51 -16.51
CA HIS A 172 21.59 -5.16 -17.80
C HIS A 172 22.84 -5.12 -18.68
N GLU A 173 23.47 -3.95 -18.84
CA GLU A 173 24.73 -3.79 -19.56
C GLU A 173 25.86 -4.60 -18.90
N ARG A 174 25.92 -4.57 -17.56
CA ARG A 174 26.93 -5.29 -16.76
C ARG A 174 26.80 -6.81 -16.90
N ALA A 175 25.58 -7.32 -17.06
CA ALA A 175 25.34 -8.75 -17.30
C ALA A 175 25.85 -9.21 -18.68
N GLY A 176 26.02 -8.30 -19.65
CA GLY A 176 26.66 -8.60 -20.93
C GLY A 176 25.94 -9.67 -21.76
N GLY A 177 24.63 -9.86 -21.56
CA GLY A 177 23.81 -10.88 -22.21
C GLY A 177 23.68 -12.20 -21.42
N GLU A 178 24.41 -12.35 -20.31
CA GLU A 178 24.24 -13.51 -19.42
C GLU A 178 22.95 -13.40 -18.58
N PRO A 179 22.28 -14.52 -18.27
CA PRO A 179 21.13 -14.51 -17.36
C PRO A 179 21.50 -13.99 -15.97
N TYR A 180 20.59 -13.22 -15.37
CA TYR A 180 20.73 -12.71 -14.00
C TYR A 180 19.37 -12.62 -13.31
N ILE A 181 19.39 -12.55 -11.97
CA ILE A 181 18.21 -12.33 -11.13
C ILE A 181 18.43 -11.07 -10.28
N VAL A 182 17.35 -10.33 -10.00
CA VAL A 182 17.38 -9.12 -9.19
C VAL A 182 16.37 -9.20 -8.07
N LEU A 183 16.86 -9.18 -6.83
CA LEU A 183 16.08 -8.98 -5.63
C LEU A 183 16.02 -7.48 -5.33
N SER A 184 14.85 -6.88 -5.50
CA SER A 184 14.65 -5.43 -5.36
C SER A 184 13.23 -5.10 -4.92
N ASN A 185 13.00 -3.83 -4.60
CA ASN A 185 11.67 -3.33 -4.31
C ASN A 185 10.80 -3.20 -5.58
N GLN A 186 9.55 -2.79 -5.40
CA GLN A 186 8.59 -2.68 -6.49
C GLN A 186 8.97 -1.62 -7.53
N MET A 187 9.63 -0.52 -7.15
CA MET A 187 9.92 0.58 -8.08
C MET A 187 11.05 0.20 -9.04
N THR A 188 12.15 -0.36 -8.53
CA THR A 188 13.23 -0.86 -9.37
C THR A 188 12.74 -1.98 -10.30
N SER A 189 11.87 -2.86 -9.82
CA SER A 189 11.27 -3.90 -10.65
C SER A 189 10.29 -3.35 -11.70
N ALA A 190 9.53 -2.28 -11.39
CA ALA A 190 8.69 -1.58 -12.34
C ALA A 190 9.52 -0.85 -13.41
N ALA A 191 10.65 -0.25 -13.03
CA ALA A 191 11.61 0.32 -13.97
C ALA A 191 12.16 -0.73 -14.94
N ALA A 192 12.46 -1.94 -14.46
CA ALA A 192 12.92 -3.03 -15.31
C ALA A 192 11.88 -3.44 -16.36
N LEU A 193 10.61 -3.55 -15.97
CA LEU A 193 9.52 -3.83 -16.91
C LEU A 193 9.34 -2.71 -17.94
N GLN A 194 9.52 -1.45 -17.53
CA GLN A 194 9.43 -0.30 -18.43
C GLN A 194 10.56 -0.31 -19.47
N GLU A 195 11.80 -0.51 -19.03
CA GLU A 195 12.99 -0.37 -19.88
C GLU A 195 13.27 -1.64 -20.71
N LEU A 196 13.00 -2.83 -20.15
CA LEU A 196 13.40 -4.11 -20.72
C LEU A 196 12.22 -5.04 -21.06
N GLY A 197 10.99 -4.65 -20.72
CA GLY A 197 9.80 -5.47 -20.96
C GLY A 197 9.78 -6.75 -20.12
N PHE A 198 9.37 -7.87 -20.72
CA PHE A 198 9.35 -9.20 -20.11
C PHE A 198 10.51 -10.06 -20.65
N LEU A 199 11.73 -9.56 -20.49
CA LEU A 199 12.95 -10.08 -21.11
C LEU A 199 13.23 -11.56 -20.78
N MET A 200 13.10 -11.98 -19.50
CA MET A 200 13.52 -13.31 -19.04
C MET A 200 12.55 -13.89 -18.01
N TYR A 201 12.50 -15.22 -17.95
CA TYR A 201 11.80 -15.95 -16.91
C TYR A 201 12.71 -17.08 -16.42
N HIS A 202 12.59 -17.39 -15.14
CA HIS A 202 13.30 -18.50 -14.49
C HIS A 202 12.29 -19.43 -13.84
N THR A 203 12.69 -20.67 -13.58
CA THR A 203 11.85 -21.62 -12.87
C THR A 203 12.33 -21.78 -11.44
N ILE A 204 11.48 -21.51 -10.46
CA ILE A 204 11.75 -21.80 -9.05
C ILE A 204 10.63 -22.70 -8.53
N GLU A 205 10.99 -23.84 -7.95
CA GLU A 205 10.02 -24.83 -7.45
C GLU A 205 8.94 -25.26 -8.47
N GLY A 206 9.26 -25.19 -9.77
CA GLY A 206 8.35 -25.53 -10.86
C GLY A 206 7.42 -24.41 -11.32
N GLU A 207 7.53 -23.20 -10.77
CA GLU A 207 6.78 -22.02 -11.19
C GLU A 207 7.67 -21.03 -11.97
N GLU A 208 7.13 -20.44 -13.03
CA GLU A 208 7.82 -19.39 -13.78
C GLU A 208 7.80 -18.07 -13.01
N VAL A 209 8.98 -17.53 -12.75
CA VAL A 209 9.19 -16.24 -12.09
C VAL A 209 9.89 -15.27 -13.03
N LEU A 210 9.53 -13.99 -12.95
CA LEU A 210 10.26 -12.94 -13.64
C LEU A 210 11.67 -12.80 -13.04
N TRP A 211 12.67 -12.40 -13.82
CA TRP A 211 14.03 -12.20 -13.30
C TRP A 211 14.20 -11.03 -12.32
N TYR A 212 13.14 -10.24 -12.08
CA TYR A 212 13.03 -9.28 -10.99
C TYR A 212 12.02 -9.77 -9.97
N ALA A 213 12.18 -9.32 -8.71
CA ALA A 213 11.29 -9.61 -7.58
C ALA A 213 9.86 -9.04 -7.74
N LEU A 214 9.12 -9.54 -8.72
CA LEU A 214 7.70 -9.29 -8.98
C LEU A 214 7.00 -10.59 -9.41
N PRO A 215 5.71 -10.76 -9.10
CA PRO A 215 4.87 -9.87 -8.29
C PRO A 215 5.27 -9.90 -6.80
N THR A 216 4.76 -8.97 -5.99
CA THR A 216 5.15 -8.87 -4.57
C THR A 216 4.79 -10.12 -3.78
N GLY A 217 3.68 -10.79 -4.11
CA GLY A 217 3.35 -12.09 -3.52
C GLY A 217 4.15 -13.27 -4.06
N GLY A 218 5.02 -13.08 -5.05
CA GLY A 218 5.83 -14.13 -5.68
C GLY A 218 7.07 -14.51 -4.88
N ASP A 219 7.66 -15.64 -5.23
CA ASP A 219 8.77 -16.26 -4.50
C ASP A 219 9.99 -15.32 -4.35
N LEU A 220 10.45 -14.71 -5.44
CA LEU A 220 11.60 -13.80 -5.40
C LEU A 220 11.40 -12.58 -4.48
N TYR A 221 10.19 -12.00 -4.45
CA TYR A 221 9.93 -10.87 -3.55
C TYR A 221 9.87 -11.32 -2.08
N GLN A 222 9.30 -12.50 -1.81
CA GLN A 222 9.32 -13.06 -0.46
C GLN A 222 10.77 -13.32 0.00
N ARG A 223 11.61 -13.87 -0.88
CA ARG A 223 13.05 -14.06 -0.61
C ARG A 223 13.77 -12.74 -0.40
N PHE A 224 13.51 -11.74 -1.22
CA PHE A 224 14.02 -10.38 -1.01
C PHE A 224 13.67 -9.86 0.38
N THR A 225 12.40 -9.94 0.80
CA THR A 225 11.99 -9.51 2.15
C THR A 225 12.65 -10.32 3.27
N ARG A 226 12.90 -11.62 3.03
CA ARG A 226 13.61 -12.48 3.99
C ARG A 226 15.09 -12.10 4.12
N VAL A 227 15.76 -11.79 3.01
CA VAL A 227 17.13 -11.25 3.03
C VAL A 227 17.23 -9.96 3.85
N LEU A 228 16.21 -9.09 3.80
CA LEU A 228 16.21 -7.88 4.63
C LEU A 228 15.94 -8.17 6.12
N ALA A 229 15.16 -9.20 6.42
CA ALA A 229 14.78 -9.56 7.78
C ALA A 229 15.85 -10.41 8.49
N GLU A 230 16.55 -11.26 7.74
CA GLU A 230 17.56 -12.23 8.19
C GLU A 230 18.83 -12.08 7.33
N PRO A 231 19.50 -10.91 7.34
CA PRO A 231 20.60 -10.63 6.41
C PRO A 231 21.82 -11.55 6.58
N GLU A 232 21.98 -12.19 7.75
CA GLU A 232 22.99 -13.23 7.99
C GLU A 232 22.76 -14.51 7.15
N ASN A 233 21.54 -14.74 6.67
CA ASN A 233 21.17 -15.89 5.84
C ASN A 233 21.12 -15.53 4.35
N ALA A 234 21.57 -14.34 3.96
CA ALA A 234 21.48 -13.87 2.57
C ALA A 234 22.15 -14.85 1.59
N ASP A 235 23.37 -15.29 1.89
CA ASP A 235 24.12 -16.21 1.02
C ASP A 235 23.42 -17.55 0.82
N GLU A 236 22.76 -18.09 1.86
CA GLU A 236 21.98 -19.34 1.76
C GLU A 236 20.78 -19.15 0.81
N ILE A 237 20.05 -18.04 0.97
CA ILE A 237 18.87 -17.73 0.14
C ILE A 237 19.27 -17.53 -1.31
N LEU A 238 20.36 -16.79 -1.56
CA LEU A 238 20.86 -16.51 -2.89
C LEU A 238 21.46 -17.74 -3.56
N ASN A 239 22.22 -18.57 -2.83
CA ASN A 239 22.74 -19.83 -3.36
C ASN A 239 21.59 -20.77 -3.76
N TYR A 240 20.54 -20.87 -2.95
CA TYR A 240 19.35 -21.62 -3.32
C TYR A 240 18.71 -21.11 -4.62
N ILE A 241 18.59 -19.78 -4.80
CA ILE A 241 18.06 -19.20 -6.05
C ILE A 241 18.95 -19.59 -7.24
N SER A 242 20.28 -19.49 -7.08
CA SER A 242 21.25 -19.90 -8.09
C SER A 242 21.08 -21.37 -8.47
N GLU A 243 20.99 -22.27 -7.49
CA GLU A 243 20.80 -23.72 -7.70
C GLU A 243 19.49 -24.07 -8.41
N GLN A 244 18.38 -23.40 -8.07
CA GLN A 244 17.08 -23.65 -8.70
C GLN A 244 17.01 -23.14 -10.14
N THR A 245 17.67 -22.00 -10.42
CA THR A 245 17.51 -21.28 -11.69
C THR A 245 18.68 -21.49 -12.65
N GLY A 246 19.82 -22.00 -12.17
CA GLY A 246 21.09 -22.04 -12.89
C GLY A 246 21.73 -20.68 -13.12
N VAL A 247 21.20 -19.62 -12.49
CA VAL A 247 21.68 -18.25 -12.67
C VAL A 247 22.85 -17.97 -11.74
N LYS A 248 24.01 -17.70 -12.35
CA LYS A 248 25.25 -17.41 -11.62
C LYS A 248 25.28 -16.01 -11.01
N ARG A 249 24.51 -15.08 -11.56
CA ARG A 249 24.58 -13.66 -11.22
C ARG A 249 23.30 -13.18 -10.57
N ILE A 250 23.39 -12.78 -9.32
CA ILE A 250 22.25 -12.25 -8.57
C ILE A 250 22.59 -10.86 -8.05
N TYR A 251 21.68 -9.91 -8.23
CA TYR A 251 21.79 -8.57 -7.70
C TYR A 251 20.81 -8.35 -6.56
N ILE A 252 21.24 -7.63 -5.53
CA ILE A 252 20.36 -7.07 -4.50
C ILE A 252 20.39 -5.55 -4.63
N VAL A 253 19.22 -4.93 -4.72
CA VAL A 253 19.06 -3.48 -4.85
C VAL A 253 18.34 -2.92 -3.64
N LEU A 254 19.03 -2.09 -2.84
CA LEU A 254 18.48 -1.41 -1.66
C LEU A 254 18.43 0.08 -1.87
N HIS A 255 17.23 0.67 -1.74
CA HIS A 255 17.06 2.10 -1.83
C HIS A 255 17.06 2.76 -0.45
N MET A 256 17.71 3.92 -0.31
CA MET A 256 17.77 4.69 0.94
C MET A 256 16.42 5.12 1.52
N TYR A 257 15.39 5.26 0.68
CA TYR A 257 14.06 5.62 1.15
C TYR A 257 13.30 4.43 1.76
N TRP A 258 13.78 3.20 1.52
CA TRP A 258 13.13 2.01 2.03
C TRP A 258 13.63 1.75 3.45
N PRO A 259 12.75 1.37 4.39
CA PRO A 259 13.17 1.11 5.76
C PRO A 259 13.96 -0.21 5.84
N TRP A 260 15.25 -0.11 6.16
CA TRP A 260 16.13 -1.24 6.48
C TRP A 260 17.17 -0.82 7.53
N ASP A 261 17.76 -1.79 8.23
CA ASP A 261 18.77 -1.54 9.27
C ASP A 261 20.17 -1.41 8.64
N ILE A 262 21.04 -0.56 9.21
CA ILE A 262 22.43 -0.41 8.77
C ILE A 262 23.19 -1.74 8.78
N ASP A 263 22.81 -2.66 9.67
CA ASP A 263 23.39 -4.00 9.74
C ASP A 263 23.11 -4.83 8.47
N VAL A 264 22.02 -4.54 7.73
CA VAL A 264 21.73 -5.19 6.45
C VAL A 264 22.85 -4.88 5.45
N LEU A 265 23.26 -3.62 5.31
CA LEU A 265 24.33 -3.24 4.37
C LEU A 265 25.63 -3.98 4.68
N LYS A 266 25.97 -4.07 5.98
CA LYS A 266 27.21 -4.71 6.41
C LYS A 266 27.22 -6.20 6.05
N ASN A 267 26.14 -6.93 6.32
CA ASN A 267 26.04 -8.35 6.03
C ASN A 267 26.02 -8.61 4.51
N LEU A 268 25.26 -7.82 3.75
CA LEU A 268 25.24 -7.96 2.30
C LEU A 268 26.61 -7.70 1.66
N ASN A 269 27.30 -6.66 2.10
CA ASN A 269 28.64 -6.37 1.61
C ASN A 269 29.61 -7.53 1.86
N GLN A 270 29.53 -8.19 3.03
CA GLN A 270 30.41 -9.30 3.39
C GLN A 270 30.28 -10.51 2.45
N GLY A 271 29.07 -10.81 1.97
CA GLY A 271 28.82 -11.91 1.04
C GLY A 271 28.95 -11.53 -0.44
N SER A 272 28.86 -10.24 -0.77
CA SER A 272 28.87 -9.76 -2.16
C SER A 272 30.26 -9.77 -2.80
N ASN A 273 30.31 -9.99 -4.11
CA ASN A 273 31.52 -9.83 -4.91
C ASN A 273 31.80 -8.35 -5.23
N THR A 274 30.74 -7.56 -5.42
CA THR A 274 30.84 -6.12 -5.70
C THR A 274 29.76 -5.36 -4.95
N GLU A 275 30.14 -4.25 -4.31
CA GLU A 275 29.23 -3.23 -3.79
C GLU A 275 29.37 -1.95 -4.65
N LEU A 276 28.24 -1.37 -5.04
CA LEU A 276 28.16 -0.09 -5.74
C LEU A 276 27.13 0.81 -5.09
N HIS A 277 27.48 2.08 -4.91
CA HIS A 277 26.59 3.10 -4.41
C HIS A 277 26.24 4.07 -5.54
N ILE A 278 25.00 4.01 -6.01
CA ILE A 278 24.52 4.77 -7.16
C ILE A 278 23.84 6.05 -6.66
N ASN A 279 24.39 7.20 -7.05
CA ASN A 279 23.85 8.54 -6.78
C ASN A 279 23.50 8.84 -5.32
N ASN A 280 24.17 8.19 -4.37
CA ASN A 280 23.86 8.26 -2.94
C ASN A 280 22.43 7.84 -2.55
N GLU A 281 21.73 7.12 -3.43
CA GLU A 281 20.31 6.78 -3.28
C GLU A 281 20.07 5.27 -3.27
N ILE A 282 20.92 4.50 -3.97
CA ILE A 282 20.79 3.05 -4.10
C ILE A 282 22.11 2.36 -3.77
N TYR A 283 22.05 1.35 -2.92
CA TYR A 283 23.09 0.33 -2.80
C TYR A 283 22.76 -0.85 -3.72
N LEU A 284 23.73 -1.23 -4.54
CA LEU A 284 23.68 -2.37 -5.43
C LEU A 284 24.76 -3.36 -4.99
N PHE A 285 24.33 -4.58 -4.64
CA PHE A 285 25.23 -5.68 -4.32
C PHE A 285 25.15 -6.72 -5.43
N GLU A 286 26.30 -7.16 -5.92
CA GLU A 286 26.45 -8.19 -6.95
C GLU A 286 27.02 -9.46 -6.33
N TYR A 287 26.34 -10.58 -6.58
CA TYR A 287 26.75 -11.92 -6.19
C TYR A 287 26.98 -12.77 -7.43
N ILE A 288 28.11 -13.47 -7.46
CA ILE A 288 28.56 -14.34 -8.54
C ILE A 288 28.85 -15.71 -7.95
N TYR A 289 28.03 -16.69 -8.31
CA TYR A 289 28.17 -18.09 -7.94
C TYR A 289 28.90 -18.85 -9.06
N GLU A 290 29.85 -19.71 -8.68
CA GLU A 290 30.51 -20.65 -9.59
C GLU A 290 29.80 -22.02 -9.55
N ASP A 291 30.04 -22.86 -10.58
CA ASP A 291 29.50 -24.23 -10.65
C ASP A 291 30.18 -25.18 -9.65
#